data_AF-A0A0T9R6G6-F1
#
_entry.id   AF-A0A0T9R6G6-F1
#
_cell.length_a   1.000
_cell.length_b   1.000
_cell.length_c   1.000
_cell.angle_alpha   90.00
_cell.angle_beta   90.00
_cell.angle_gamma   90.00
#
_symmetry.space_group_name_H-M   'P 1'
#
loop_
_entity.id
_entity.type
_entity.pdbx_description
1 polymer ?
#
loop_
_entity_poly.entity_id
_entity_poly.type
_entity_poly.pdbx_seq_one_letter_code
_entity_poly.pdbx_strand_id
1 'polypeptide(L)'
;MHALAPYLFRCYNRHAPQEQRYSSLSDINNHDLLDILSSFINLNSQQYQLIELTKQVYKFSNVTYSADRREIYCWLEAGYYGTKTDIINIETGNIDFEKTQKNSEIIKYYIHFYIPRDVNEGMAFLHTYRSDGIKTLFMKLFSEYFNNITRLTIQMQPLAYDKAINNWLDAVAKEVIVTKFVGVKDVAEQARKLGHNEQELIIKPPRNGTLGKLRDYFERGSEHAQVVEVLKEYGESVKTIVELSDGRKRTFHIGTNVKGAVCEIIFDECVNIIEGMPEMDSLYKWVDDIIAEYLVRLYPGVDIRRA
;
A
#
# COMPACT_ATOMS: atom_id res chain seq x y z
N MET A 1 11.32 1.30 6.04
CA MET A 1 10.49 0.09 6.15
C MET A 1 9.79 -0.15 4.82
N HIS A 2 9.90 -1.36 4.27
CA HIS A 2 9.19 -1.79 3.06
C HIS A 2 8.00 -2.66 3.45
N ALA A 3 6.84 -2.40 2.86
CA ALA A 3 5.64 -3.20 3.08
C ALA A 3 4.75 -3.21 1.84
N LEU A 4 3.86 -4.19 1.77
CA LEU A 4 2.85 -4.32 0.73
C LEU A 4 1.47 -4.07 1.34
N ALA A 5 0.69 -3.20 0.72
CA ALA A 5 -0.69 -2.96 1.09
C ALA A 5 -1.63 -3.66 0.08
N PRO A 6 -2.40 -4.68 0.49
CA PRO A 6 -3.38 -5.34 -0.35
C PRO A 6 -4.71 -4.56 -0.43
N TYR A 7 -5.30 -4.53 -1.62
CA TYR A 7 -6.54 -3.83 -1.95
C TYR A 7 -7.45 -4.68 -2.86
N LEU A 8 -8.75 -4.39 -2.80
CA LEU A 8 -9.78 -4.88 -3.72
C LEU A 8 -10.09 -3.84 -4.78
N PHE A 9 -10.02 -4.26 -6.04
CA PHE A 9 -10.65 -3.56 -7.15
C PHE A 9 -12.10 -4.00 -7.32
N ARG A 10 -12.98 -3.02 -7.48
CA ARG A 10 -14.39 -3.25 -7.87
C ARG A 10 -14.83 -2.16 -8.83
N CYS A 11 -15.60 -2.53 -9.84
CA CYS A 11 -16.24 -1.57 -10.73
C CYS A 11 -17.66 -1.28 -10.24
N TYR A 12 -17.94 -0.05 -9.83
CA TYR A 12 -19.25 0.35 -9.34
C TYR A 12 -20.09 1.00 -10.43
N ASN A 13 -21.27 0.44 -10.68
CA ASN A 13 -22.29 0.98 -11.56
C ASN A 13 -23.48 1.49 -10.73
N ARG A 14 -23.59 2.81 -10.61
CA ARG A 14 -24.69 3.46 -9.86
C ARG A 14 -26.07 3.23 -10.47
N HIS A 15 -26.14 2.96 -11.78
CA HIS A 15 -27.39 2.82 -12.52
C HIS A 15 -27.92 1.39 -12.57
N ALA A 16 -27.13 0.41 -12.13
CA ALA A 16 -27.56 -0.98 -12.06
C ALA A 16 -28.45 -1.25 -10.83
N PRO A 17 -29.32 -2.28 -10.89
CA PRO A 17 -30.05 -2.80 -9.72
C PRO A 17 -29.10 -3.08 -8.56
N GLN A 18 -29.57 -2.94 -7.31
CA GLN A 18 -28.71 -3.01 -6.12
C GLN A 18 -27.84 -4.28 -6.05
N GLU A 19 -28.37 -5.41 -6.50
CA GLU A 19 -27.69 -6.71 -6.53
C GLU A 19 -26.64 -6.85 -7.64
N GLN A 20 -26.67 -5.96 -8.64
CA GLN A 20 -25.81 -5.97 -9.84
C GLN A 20 -24.96 -4.69 -9.95
N ARG A 21 -24.84 -3.92 -8.87
CA ARG A 21 -24.04 -2.69 -8.85
C ARG A 21 -22.55 -2.91 -9.07
N TYR A 22 -22.08 -4.14 -8.96
CA TYR A 22 -20.70 -4.51 -9.24
C TYR A 22 -20.62 -5.37 -10.50
N SER A 23 -19.99 -4.82 -11.55
CA SER A 23 -19.78 -5.51 -12.82
C SER A 23 -18.72 -6.60 -12.70
N SER A 24 -18.82 -7.61 -13.56
CA SER A 24 -17.71 -8.54 -13.79
C SER A 24 -16.49 -7.75 -14.26
N LEU A 25 -15.30 -8.06 -13.74
CA LEU A 25 -14.07 -7.37 -14.13
C LEU A 25 -13.52 -7.86 -15.47
N SER A 26 -13.97 -9.02 -15.96
CA SER A 26 -13.74 -9.48 -17.34
C SER A 26 -14.70 -8.85 -18.35
N ASP A 27 -15.78 -8.21 -17.90
CA ASP A 27 -16.77 -7.57 -18.76
C ASP A 27 -17.37 -6.31 -18.11
N ILE A 28 -16.68 -5.20 -18.32
CA ILE A 28 -17.07 -3.85 -17.92
C ILE A 28 -17.48 -3.09 -19.17
N ASN A 29 -18.76 -3.14 -19.54
CA ASN A 29 -19.27 -2.55 -20.78
C ASN A 29 -18.50 -3.05 -22.03
N ASN A 30 -18.26 -4.36 -22.13
CA ASN A 30 -17.44 -5.01 -23.17
C ASN A 30 -15.93 -4.71 -23.10
N HIS A 31 -15.42 -4.31 -21.93
CA HIS A 31 -14.00 -4.15 -21.69
C HIS A 31 -13.51 -5.03 -20.54
N ASP A 32 -12.33 -5.62 -20.69
CA ASP A 32 -11.67 -6.35 -19.62
C ASP A 32 -10.78 -5.39 -18.79
N LEU A 33 -10.94 -5.41 -17.45
CA LEU A 33 -10.15 -4.53 -16.57
C LEU A 33 -8.64 -4.79 -16.68
N LEU A 34 -8.23 -6.04 -16.88
CA LEU A 34 -6.81 -6.38 -17.01
C LEU A 34 -6.22 -5.75 -18.29
N ASP A 35 -6.98 -5.75 -19.37
CA ASP A 35 -6.59 -5.11 -20.64
C ASP A 35 -6.55 -3.59 -20.54
N ILE A 36 -7.53 -2.99 -19.84
CA ILE A 36 -7.52 -1.55 -19.53
C ILE A 36 -6.28 -1.18 -18.70
N LEU A 37 -5.95 -1.96 -17.67
CA LEU A 37 -4.75 -1.76 -16.83
C LEU A 37 -3.48 -1.85 -17.67
N SER A 38 -3.37 -2.88 -18.52
CA SER A 38 -2.22 -3.07 -19.40
C SER A 38 -2.05 -1.88 -20.36
N SER A 39 -3.15 -1.40 -20.94
CA SER A 39 -3.14 -0.24 -21.85
C SER A 39 -2.71 1.04 -21.15
N PHE A 40 -3.25 1.29 -19.95
CA PHE A 40 -2.87 2.44 -19.12
C PHE A 40 -1.39 2.41 -18.72
N ILE A 41 -0.91 1.26 -18.25
CA ILE A 41 0.49 1.09 -17.81
C ILE A 41 1.44 1.29 -19.00
N ASN A 42 1.14 0.69 -20.15
CA ASN A 42 1.98 0.80 -21.34
C ASN A 42 1.99 2.20 -21.95
N LEU A 43 0.86 2.92 -21.91
CA LEU A 43 0.80 4.33 -22.34
C LEU A 43 1.77 5.20 -21.52
N ASN A 44 1.96 4.86 -20.25
CA ASN A 44 2.75 5.63 -19.29
C ASN A 44 4.12 5.00 -18.98
N SER A 45 4.62 4.09 -19.83
CA SER A 45 5.89 3.37 -19.60
C SER A 45 7.07 3.83 -20.46
N GLN A 46 6.85 4.71 -21.44
CA GLN A 46 7.92 5.16 -22.34
C GLN A 46 8.76 6.28 -21.71
N GLN A 47 8.10 7.34 -21.27
CA GLN A 47 8.73 8.53 -20.70
C GLN A 47 8.06 8.96 -19.40
N TYR A 48 8.80 9.71 -18.59
CA TYR A 48 8.27 10.33 -17.38
C TYR A 48 7.18 11.34 -17.73
N GLN A 49 6.06 11.22 -17.04
CA GLN A 49 4.92 12.13 -17.12
C GLN A 49 4.99 13.14 -15.99
N LEU A 50 4.72 14.41 -16.29
CA LEU A 50 4.69 15.48 -15.31
C LEU A 50 3.25 15.82 -14.92
N ILE A 51 3.00 15.96 -13.62
CA ILE A 51 1.75 16.44 -13.06
C ILE A 51 2.03 17.80 -12.44
N GLU A 52 1.82 18.86 -13.23
CA GLU A 52 2.24 20.21 -12.86
C GLU A 52 1.56 20.74 -11.59
N LEU A 53 0.28 20.41 -11.42
CA LEU A 53 -0.54 20.87 -10.30
C LEU A 53 0.02 20.41 -8.94
N THR A 54 0.50 19.17 -8.88
CA THR A 54 1.02 18.56 -7.64
C THR A 54 2.54 18.48 -7.63
N LYS A 55 3.22 19.01 -8.65
CA LYS A 55 4.68 18.92 -8.84
C LYS A 55 5.20 17.48 -8.72
N GLN A 56 4.45 16.54 -9.28
CA GLN A 56 4.79 15.12 -9.27
C GLN A 56 5.28 14.67 -10.65
N VAL A 57 6.17 13.69 -10.66
CA VAL A 57 6.61 12.98 -11.87
C VAL A 57 6.40 11.49 -11.68
N TYR A 58 5.99 10.78 -12.73
CA TYR A 58 5.85 9.33 -12.65
C TYR A 58 6.11 8.62 -13.98
N LYS A 59 6.39 7.31 -13.90
CA LYS A 59 6.57 6.41 -15.04
C LYS A 59 6.35 4.97 -14.60
N PHE A 60 5.90 4.10 -15.51
CA PHE A 60 5.96 2.65 -15.29
C PHE A 60 7.20 2.04 -15.94
N SER A 61 7.84 1.08 -15.28
CA SER A 61 8.99 0.34 -15.82
C SER A 61 8.92 -1.15 -15.48
N ASN A 62 9.69 -1.95 -16.22
CA ASN A 62 9.76 -3.41 -16.08
C ASN A 62 8.38 -4.08 -16.05
N VAL A 63 7.54 -3.76 -17.04
CA VAL A 63 6.17 -4.27 -17.09
C VAL A 63 6.17 -5.73 -17.48
N THR A 64 5.58 -6.57 -16.64
CA THR A 64 5.29 -7.97 -16.96
C THR A 64 3.78 -8.18 -16.97
N TYR A 65 3.27 -8.68 -18.09
CA TYR A 65 1.86 -8.95 -18.32
C TYR A 65 1.68 -10.44 -18.63
N SER A 66 0.72 -11.08 -17.97
CA SER A 66 0.34 -12.47 -18.24
C SER A 66 -1.18 -12.57 -18.37
N ALA A 67 -1.65 -12.79 -19.59
CA ALA A 67 -3.06 -13.04 -19.87
C ALA A 67 -3.54 -14.36 -19.24
N ASP A 68 -2.68 -15.38 -19.26
CA ASP A 68 -3.00 -16.72 -18.75
C ASP A 68 -3.11 -16.73 -17.22
N ARG A 69 -2.16 -16.06 -16.54
CA ARG A 69 -2.19 -15.90 -15.07
C ARG A 69 -3.10 -14.77 -14.63
N ARG A 70 -3.72 -14.04 -15.57
CA ARG A 70 -4.62 -12.91 -15.29
C ARG A 70 -4.00 -11.85 -14.39
N GLU A 71 -2.73 -11.53 -14.64
CA GLU A 71 -1.96 -10.61 -13.80
C GLU A 71 -1.07 -9.65 -14.60
N ILE A 72 -0.75 -8.54 -13.96
CA ILE A 72 0.23 -7.58 -14.44
C ILE A 72 0.97 -7.00 -13.23
N TYR A 73 2.29 -6.95 -13.30
CA TYR A 73 3.13 -6.35 -12.25
C TYR A 73 4.26 -5.55 -12.87
N CYS A 74 4.65 -4.48 -12.18
CA CYS A 74 5.64 -3.53 -12.67
C CYS A 74 6.19 -2.65 -11.53
N TRP A 75 7.17 -1.80 -11.84
CA TRP A 75 7.52 -0.67 -11.01
C TRP A 75 6.69 0.55 -11.43
N LEU A 76 6.07 1.21 -10.46
CA LEU A 76 5.62 2.59 -10.59
C LEU A 76 6.70 3.48 -9.97
N GLU A 77 7.43 4.16 -10.82
CA GLU A 77 8.46 5.13 -10.44
C GLU A 77 7.79 6.47 -10.22
N ALA A 78 7.94 7.07 -9.04
CA ALA A 78 7.32 8.34 -8.72
C ALA A 78 8.23 9.24 -7.87
N GLY A 79 8.04 10.54 -8.00
CA GLY A 79 8.82 11.54 -7.26
C GLY A 79 8.21 12.92 -7.29
N TYR A 80 8.82 13.82 -6.52
CA TYR A 80 8.47 15.23 -6.44
C TYR A 80 9.62 16.12 -6.92
N TYR A 81 9.28 17.13 -7.72
CA TYR A 81 10.19 18.14 -8.23
C TYR A 81 9.82 19.55 -7.71
N GLY A 82 10.66 20.55 -8.01
CA GLY A 82 10.40 21.95 -7.64
C GLY A 82 11.10 22.44 -6.38
N THR A 83 11.68 21.55 -5.58
CA THR A 83 12.47 21.91 -4.38
C THR A 83 13.96 21.74 -4.68
N LYS A 84 14.76 22.78 -4.37
CA LYS A 84 16.21 22.70 -4.42
C LYS A 84 16.73 22.03 -3.14
N THR A 85 17.57 21.01 -3.28
CA THR A 85 18.22 20.32 -2.14
C THR A 85 19.60 19.84 -2.54
N ASP A 86 20.53 19.79 -1.60
CA ASP A 86 21.88 19.27 -1.87
C ASP A 86 21.95 17.80 -1.46
N ILE A 87 22.51 16.97 -2.34
CA ILE A 87 22.81 15.55 -2.08
C ILE A 87 24.27 15.48 -1.70
N ILE A 88 24.55 15.04 -0.47
CA ILE A 88 25.90 14.89 0.04
C ILE A 88 26.36 13.44 -0.05
N ASN A 89 27.66 13.24 -0.24
CA ASN A 89 28.30 11.95 -0.03
C ASN A 89 28.35 11.64 1.47
N ILE A 90 27.84 10.48 1.90
CA ILE A 90 27.86 10.12 3.32
C ILE A 90 29.24 9.73 3.84
N GLU A 91 30.16 9.31 2.96
CA GLU A 91 31.52 8.94 3.34
C GLU A 91 32.45 10.16 3.41
N THR A 92 32.30 11.12 2.50
CA THR A 92 33.18 12.31 2.41
C THR A 92 32.58 13.57 3.01
N GLY A 93 31.25 13.64 3.19
CA GLY A 93 30.54 14.82 3.69
C GLY A 93 30.44 15.97 2.70
N ASN A 94 30.98 15.82 1.49
CA ASN A 94 30.93 16.85 0.43
C ASN A 94 29.63 16.77 -0.36
N ILE A 95 29.26 17.88 -1.02
CA ILE A 95 28.13 17.89 -1.96
C ILE A 95 28.53 17.11 -3.21
N ASP A 96 27.82 16.01 -3.48
CA ASP A 96 27.98 15.20 -4.69
C ASP A 96 27.10 15.71 -5.83
N PHE A 97 25.91 16.25 -5.51
CA PHE A 97 24.97 16.75 -6.50
C PHE A 97 24.00 17.80 -5.94
N GLU A 98 23.86 18.94 -6.62
CA GLU A 98 22.81 19.92 -6.29
C GLU A 98 21.52 19.60 -7.07
N LYS A 99 20.49 19.10 -6.39
CA LYS A 99 19.16 18.94 -6.98
C LYS A 99 18.58 20.31 -7.25
N THR A 100 18.42 20.66 -8.52
CA THR A 100 17.70 21.88 -8.92
C THR A 100 16.19 21.67 -8.90
N GLN A 101 15.42 22.75 -9.07
CA GLN A 101 13.95 22.66 -9.17
C GLN A 101 13.46 21.77 -10.33
N LYS A 102 14.32 21.49 -11.32
CA LYS A 102 14.01 20.62 -12.47
C LYS A 102 14.40 19.16 -12.25
N ASN A 103 15.02 18.83 -11.12
CA ASN A 103 15.40 17.47 -10.78
C ASN A 103 14.37 16.85 -9.83
N SER A 104 14.15 15.55 -9.94
CA SER A 104 13.32 14.77 -9.02
C SER A 104 14.15 13.62 -8.47
N GLU A 105 13.95 13.34 -7.18
CA GLU A 105 14.33 12.05 -6.61
C GLU A 105 13.21 11.07 -6.96
N ILE A 106 13.56 9.88 -7.43
CA ILE A 106 12.59 8.89 -7.91
C ILE A 106 12.64 7.68 -6.99
N ILE A 107 11.49 7.30 -6.45
CA ILE A 107 11.30 6.09 -5.67
C ILE A 107 10.56 5.08 -6.55
N LYS A 108 10.98 3.81 -6.49
CA LYS A 108 10.30 2.72 -7.22
C LYS A 108 9.34 1.97 -6.30
N TYR A 109 8.06 1.98 -6.66
CA TYR A 109 7.02 1.27 -5.95
C TYR A 109 6.64 0.02 -6.73
N TYR A 110 6.80 -1.16 -6.14
CA TYR A 110 6.29 -2.39 -6.74
C TYR A 110 4.77 -2.36 -6.74
N ILE A 111 4.15 -2.67 -7.88
CA ILE A 111 2.71 -2.86 -7.97
C ILE A 111 2.40 -4.17 -8.67
N HIS A 112 1.37 -4.88 -8.20
CA HIS A 112 0.91 -6.14 -8.77
C HIS A 112 -0.61 -6.20 -8.74
N PHE A 113 -1.20 -6.44 -9.89
CA PHE A 113 -2.63 -6.62 -10.07
C PHE A 113 -2.92 -8.05 -10.51
N TYR A 114 -3.89 -8.68 -9.86
CA TYR A 114 -4.40 -10.00 -10.21
C TYR A 114 -5.92 -9.91 -10.38
N ILE A 115 -6.41 -10.10 -11.60
CA ILE A 115 -7.79 -9.83 -12.02
C ILE A 115 -8.38 -11.12 -12.62
N PRO A 116 -8.92 -12.03 -11.78
CA PRO A 116 -9.54 -13.25 -12.28
C PRO A 116 -10.67 -12.96 -13.26
N ARG A 117 -11.02 -13.96 -14.08
CA ARG A 117 -12.19 -13.88 -14.96
C ARG A 117 -13.47 -14.09 -14.17
N ASP A 118 -14.53 -13.45 -14.63
CA ASP A 118 -15.92 -13.70 -14.23
C ASP A 118 -16.21 -13.49 -12.74
N VAL A 119 -15.36 -12.67 -12.11
CA VAL A 119 -15.51 -12.17 -10.74
C VAL A 119 -15.71 -10.66 -10.78
N ASN A 120 -16.38 -10.13 -9.77
CA ASN A 120 -16.60 -8.69 -9.60
C ASN A 120 -15.52 -8.01 -8.75
N GLU A 121 -14.50 -8.77 -8.33
CA GLU A 121 -13.45 -8.39 -7.40
C GLU A 121 -12.08 -8.78 -7.95
N GLY A 122 -11.12 -7.86 -7.85
CA GLY A 122 -9.73 -8.07 -8.27
C GLY A 122 -8.79 -7.72 -7.13
N MET A 123 -7.61 -8.34 -7.08
CA MET A 123 -6.62 -8.02 -6.06
C MET A 123 -5.61 -7.01 -6.62
N ALA A 124 -5.24 -6.04 -5.80
CA ALA A 124 -4.21 -5.06 -6.08
C ALA A 124 -3.25 -4.98 -4.90
N PHE A 125 -1.96 -5.12 -5.16
CA PHE A 125 -0.91 -5.06 -4.16
C PHE A 125 -0.01 -3.89 -4.47
N LEU A 126 0.09 -2.95 -3.53
CA LEU A 126 0.83 -1.72 -3.72
C LEU A 126 1.93 -1.60 -2.67
N HIS A 127 3.16 -1.39 -3.13
CA HIS A 127 4.30 -1.14 -2.25
C HIS A 127 4.12 0.19 -1.50
N THR A 128 4.45 0.15 -0.22
CA THR A 128 4.61 1.29 0.65
C THR A 128 6.05 1.34 1.14
N TYR A 129 6.68 2.50 1.03
CA TYR A 129 8.05 2.72 1.46
C TYR A 129 8.08 3.85 2.48
N ARG A 130 8.55 3.58 3.71
CA ARG A 130 8.59 4.54 4.83
C ARG A 130 7.25 5.26 5.07
N SER A 131 6.15 4.49 5.00
CA SER A 131 4.77 5.00 5.13
C SER A 131 4.28 5.89 4.00
N ASP A 132 5.09 6.13 2.96
CA ASP A 132 4.62 6.70 1.71
C ASP A 132 4.08 5.61 0.79
N GLY A 133 2.87 5.81 0.27
CA GLY A 133 2.12 4.81 -0.47
C GLY A 133 1.68 5.33 -1.82
N ILE A 134 1.79 4.49 -2.85
CA ILE A 134 1.53 4.91 -4.22
C ILE A 134 0.05 4.89 -4.63
N LYS A 135 -0.83 4.40 -3.74
CA LYS A 135 -2.26 4.22 -3.97
C LYS A 135 -2.95 5.47 -4.47
N THR A 136 -2.77 6.60 -3.80
CA THR A 136 -3.47 7.85 -4.11
C THR A 136 -3.10 8.36 -5.49
N LEU A 137 -1.80 8.34 -5.82
CA LEU A 137 -1.31 8.74 -7.14
C LEU A 137 -1.85 7.81 -8.22
N PHE A 138 -1.69 6.49 -8.04
CA PHE A 138 -2.18 5.50 -8.99
C PHE A 138 -3.69 5.64 -9.22
N MET A 139 -4.49 5.70 -8.16
CA MET A 139 -5.95 5.78 -8.27
C MET A 139 -6.43 7.08 -8.90
N LYS A 140 -5.78 8.20 -8.63
CA LYS A 140 -6.09 9.48 -9.29
C LYS A 140 -5.95 9.36 -10.80
N LEU A 141 -4.81 8.84 -11.26
CA LEU A 141 -4.49 8.71 -12.68
C LEU A 141 -5.34 7.64 -13.37
N PHE A 142 -5.42 6.45 -12.77
CA PHE A 142 -6.12 5.33 -13.36
C PHE A 142 -7.64 5.52 -13.38
N SER A 143 -8.23 6.12 -12.34
CA SER A 143 -9.69 6.33 -12.31
C SER A 143 -10.15 7.28 -13.40
N GLU A 144 -9.35 8.31 -13.72
CA GLU A 144 -9.62 9.24 -14.82
C GLU A 144 -9.57 8.50 -16.17
N TYR A 145 -8.50 7.75 -16.42
CA TYR A 145 -8.34 6.94 -17.63
C TYR A 145 -9.48 5.91 -17.78
N PHE A 146 -9.78 5.18 -16.72
CA PHE A 146 -10.84 4.17 -16.67
C PHE A 146 -12.22 4.77 -16.94
N ASN A 147 -12.54 5.93 -16.33
CA ASN A 147 -13.83 6.59 -16.52
C ASN A 147 -14.02 7.08 -17.96
N ASN A 148 -12.97 7.58 -18.59
CA ASN A 148 -13.03 8.04 -19.97
C ASN A 148 -13.42 6.93 -20.95
N ILE A 149 -13.02 5.68 -20.66
CA ILE A 149 -13.32 4.51 -21.48
C ILE A 149 -14.70 3.93 -21.13
N THR A 150 -14.93 3.66 -19.84
CA THR A 150 -16.07 2.84 -19.40
C THR A 150 -17.29 3.65 -18.99
N ARG A 151 -17.11 4.95 -18.69
CA ARG A 151 -18.09 5.84 -18.01
C ARG A 151 -18.52 5.36 -16.63
N LEU A 152 -17.80 4.40 -16.03
CA LEU A 152 -18.06 3.86 -14.71
C LEU A 152 -17.01 4.33 -13.70
N THR A 153 -17.21 3.97 -12.43
CA THR A 153 -16.30 4.31 -11.33
C THR A 153 -15.57 3.07 -10.85
N ILE A 154 -14.24 3.06 -10.99
CA ILE A 154 -13.40 2.05 -10.35
C ILE A 154 -13.17 2.43 -8.88
N GLN A 155 -13.22 1.44 -7.99
CA GLN A 155 -12.98 1.60 -6.56
C GLN A 155 -11.81 0.72 -6.13
N MET A 156 -10.97 1.25 -5.24
CA MET A 156 -9.89 0.51 -4.60
C MET A 156 -10.01 0.62 -3.07
N GLN A 157 -10.49 -0.45 -2.45
CA GLN A 157 -10.74 -0.53 -1.01
C GLN A 157 -9.68 -1.42 -0.35
N PRO A 158 -9.25 -1.16 0.90
CA PRO A 158 -8.35 -2.07 1.60
C PRO A 158 -8.90 -3.49 1.58
N LEU A 159 -8.05 -4.47 1.30
CA LEU A 159 -8.43 -5.88 1.27
C LEU A 159 -8.53 -6.38 2.72
N ALA A 160 -9.67 -6.06 3.32
CA ALA A 160 -10.08 -6.52 4.63
C ALA A 160 -11.36 -7.33 4.41
N TYR A 161 -11.24 -8.66 4.32
CA TYR A 161 -12.40 -9.51 4.09
C TYR A 161 -13.12 -9.78 5.41
N ASP A 162 -14.45 -9.71 5.45
CA ASP A 162 -15.25 -9.72 6.69
C ASP A 162 -14.94 -10.87 7.67
N LYS A 163 -14.68 -12.10 7.18
CA LYS A 163 -14.28 -13.22 8.07
C LYS A 163 -12.85 -13.10 8.58
N ALA A 164 -11.94 -12.58 7.75
CA ALA A 164 -10.56 -12.34 8.16
C ALA A 164 -10.47 -11.11 9.08
N ILE A 165 -11.29 -10.09 8.83
CA ILE A 165 -11.47 -8.92 9.71
C ILE A 165 -11.80 -9.40 11.11
N ASN A 166 -12.76 -10.30 11.33
CA ASN A 166 -13.06 -10.77 12.69
C ASN A 166 -11.85 -11.45 13.35
N ASN A 167 -11.16 -12.35 12.63
CA ASN A 167 -9.96 -13.00 13.14
C ASN A 167 -8.82 -12.01 13.43
N TRP A 168 -8.66 -10.98 12.60
CA TRP A 168 -7.67 -9.93 12.78
C TRP A 168 -8.06 -8.98 13.93
N LEU A 169 -9.34 -8.62 14.02
CA LEU A 169 -9.92 -7.81 15.09
C LEU A 169 -9.78 -8.47 16.44
N ASP A 170 -9.80 -9.81 16.49
CA ASP A 170 -9.57 -10.59 17.70
C ASP A 170 -8.10 -10.92 17.97
N ALA A 171 -7.20 -10.61 17.03
CA ALA A 171 -5.77 -10.81 17.19
C ALA A 171 -5.19 -9.84 18.23
N VAL A 172 -4.22 -10.33 19.01
CA VAL A 172 -3.58 -9.57 20.07
C VAL A 172 -2.54 -8.63 19.48
N ALA A 173 -2.63 -7.35 19.83
CA ALA A 173 -1.64 -6.35 19.48
C ALA A 173 -0.32 -6.62 20.24
N LYS A 174 0.76 -6.73 19.46
CA LYS A 174 2.12 -6.98 19.95
C LYS A 174 2.91 -5.69 20.10
N GLU A 175 2.66 -4.71 19.23
CA GLU A 175 3.33 -3.41 19.27
C GLU A 175 2.37 -2.31 18.78
N VAL A 176 2.51 -1.09 19.30
CA VAL A 176 1.92 0.13 18.74
C VAL A 176 3.08 1.04 18.31
N ILE A 177 3.03 1.53 17.08
CA ILE A 177 4.11 2.30 16.46
C ILE A 177 3.57 3.64 16.01
N VAL A 178 4.21 4.74 16.43
CA VAL A 178 3.94 6.09 15.91
C VAL A 178 5.08 6.49 14.99
N THR A 179 4.77 6.79 13.72
CA THR A 179 5.76 7.19 12.72
C THR A 179 5.96 8.71 12.68
N LYS A 180 7.17 9.16 12.33
CA LYS A 180 7.57 10.58 12.34
C LYS A 180 7.24 11.28 13.67
N PHE A 181 7.55 10.60 14.76
CA PHE A 181 7.24 11.05 16.11
C PHE A 181 8.01 12.34 16.47
N VAL A 182 7.35 13.30 17.12
CA VAL A 182 7.90 14.62 17.47
C VAL A 182 7.79 14.97 18.97
N GLY A 183 7.58 13.97 19.85
CA GLY A 183 7.23 14.22 21.25
C GLY A 183 8.37 14.49 22.24
N VAL A 184 9.64 14.24 21.93
CA VAL A 184 10.76 14.46 22.88
C VAL A 184 11.68 15.58 22.39
N LYS A 185 11.46 16.81 22.87
CA LYS A 185 12.24 17.99 22.45
C LYS A 185 13.75 17.83 22.68
N ASP A 186 14.17 17.38 23.86
CA ASP A 186 15.60 17.37 24.25
C ASP A 186 16.46 16.31 23.50
N VAL A 187 15.91 15.12 23.26
CA VAL A 187 16.64 14.02 22.57
C VAL A 187 16.54 14.18 21.05
N ALA A 188 15.39 14.66 20.54
CA ALA A 188 15.21 14.89 19.11
C ALA A 188 16.08 16.02 18.58
N GLU A 189 16.38 17.05 19.38
CA GLU A 189 17.27 18.14 19.00
C GLU A 189 18.73 17.68 18.83
N GLN A 190 19.20 16.75 19.67
CA GLN A 190 20.51 16.13 19.50
C GLN A 190 20.54 15.16 18.31
N ALA A 191 19.48 14.37 18.12
CA ALA A 191 19.37 13.45 16.97
C ALA A 191 19.30 14.21 15.63
N ARG A 192 18.66 15.38 15.55
CA ARG A 192 18.61 16.20 14.33
C ARG A 192 19.97 16.66 13.81
N LYS A 193 21.00 16.73 14.68
CA LYS A 193 22.38 17.04 14.27
C LYS A 193 23.02 15.95 13.40
N LEU A 194 22.40 14.77 13.31
CA LEU A 194 22.87 13.64 12.50
C LEU A 194 22.20 13.56 11.11
N GLY A 195 21.33 14.50 10.72
CA GLY A 195 20.69 14.57 9.39
C GLY A 195 19.16 14.47 9.40
N HIS A 196 18.56 14.13 8.24
CA HIS A 196 17.11 13.91 8.07
C HIS A 196 16.65 12.65 8.83
N ASN A 197 16.39 12.81 10.13
CA ASN A 197 16.02 11.71 11.00
C ASN A 197 14.50 11.61 11.18
N GLU A 198 13.91 10.57 10.61
CA GLU A 198 12.57 10.10 10.97
C GLU A 198 12.64 9.33 12.28
N GLN A 199 11.83 9.71 13.27
CA GLN A 199 11.76 9.03 14.56
C GLN A 199 10.50 8.17 14.65
N GLU A 200 10.60 7.01 15.29
CA GLU A 200 9.47 6.15 15.61
C GLU A 200 9.36 5.97 17.12
N LEU A 201 8.14 6.03 17.66
CA LEU A 201 7.85 5.62 19.04
C LEU A 201 7.24 4.22 18.99
N ILE A 202 7.91 3.24 19.60
CA ILE A 202 7.43 1.85 19.68
C ILE A 202 6.99 1.56 21.12
N ILE A 203 5.72 1.25 21.29
CA ILE A 203 5.12 0.83 22.57
C ILE A 203 4.96 -0.69 22.53
N LYS A 204 5.53 -1.37 23.52
CA LYS A 204 5.46 -2.83 23.70
C LYS A 204 4.62 -3.18 24.93
N PRO A 205 3.98 -4.36 24.97
CA PRO A 205 3.22 -4.79 26.13
C PRO A 205 4.11 -4.85 27.37
N PRO A 206 3.55 -4.57 28.56
CA PRO A 206 4.25 -4.83 29.81
C PRO A 206 4.55 -6.32 29.94
N ARG A 207 5.54 -6.67 30.77
CA ARG A 207 5.94 -8.07 30.98
C ARG A 207 4.73 -8.90 31.43
N ASN A 208 4.41 -9.97 30.71
CA ASN A 208 3.22 -10.84 30.89
C ASN A 208 1.86 -10.15 30.64
N GLY A 209 1.83 -8.98 30.00
CA GLY A 209 0.59 -8.31 29.59
C GLY A 209 0.37 -8.34 28.08
N THR A 210 -0.73 -7.72 27.65
CA THR A 210 -1.10 -7.55 26.23
C THR A 210 -1.44 -6.09 25.98
N LEU A 211 -1.30 -5.60 24.75
CA LEU A 211 -1.77 -4.26 24.37
C LEU A 211 -3.25 -4.24 23.94
N GLY A 212 -4.03 -5.23 24.39
CA GLY A 212 -5.40 -5.43 23.92
C GLY A 212 -5.45 -6.11 22.54
N LYS A 213 -6.66 -6.18 22.00
CA LYS A 213 -6.97 -6.71 20.67
C LYS A 213 -7.05 -5.58 19.66
N LEU A 214 -6.90 -5.90 18.38
CA LEU A 214 -7.04 -4.92 17.30
C LEU A 214 -8.39 -4.18 17.34
N ARG A 215 -9.49 -4.86 17.68
CA ARG A 215 -10.82 -4.24 17.79
C ARG A 215 -10.88 -3.11 18.81
N ASP A 216 -10.10 -3.21 19.88
CA ASP A 216 -10.16 -2.26 20.98
C ASP A 216 -9.73 -0.87 20.48
N TYR A 217 -8.84 -0.79 19.50
CA TYR A 217 -8.37 0.46 18.88
C TYR A 217 -9.39 1.13 17.93
N PHE A 218 -10.47 0.44 17.58
CA PHE A 218 -11.52 0.97 16.69
C PHE A 218 -12.85 1.20 17.41
N GLU A 219 -13.03 0.62 18.61
CA GLU A 219 -14.23 0.77 19.40
C GLU A 219 -14.31 2.18 20.01
N ARG A 220 -15.31 2.95 19.60
CA ARG A 220 -15.48 4.33 20.07
C ARG A 220 -15.66 4.35 21.58
N GLY A 221 -14.85 5.17 22.25
CA GLY A 221 -14.91 5.35 23.71
C GLY A 221 -14.05 4.37 24.50
N SER A 222 -13.41 3.38 23.86
CA SER A 222 -12.43 2.52 24.53
C SER A 222 -11.19 3.32 24.96
N GLU A 223 -10.49 2.87 26.00
CA GLU A 223 -9.21 3.47 26.42
C GLU A 223 -8.17 3.42 25.30
N HIS A 224 -8.15 2.33 24.53
CA HIS A 224 -7.21 2.13 23.41
C HIS A 224 -7.46 3.12 22.27
N ALA A 225 -8.72 3.40 21.93
CA ALA A 225 -9.08 4.40 20.92
C ALA A 225 -8.70 5.82 21.36
N GLN A 226 -8.91 6.15 22.64
CA GLN A 226 -8.50 7.45 23.21
C GLN A 226 -6.97 7.62 23.17
N VAL A 227 -6.21 6.58 23.52
CA VAL A 227 -4.73 6.60 23.40
C VAL A 227 -4.31 6.85 21.95
N VAL A 228 -4.96 6.21 20.97
CA VAL A 228 -4.67 6.44 19.55
C VAL A 228 -4.95 7.89 19.14
N GLU A 229 -6.03 8.49 19.62
CA GLU A 229 -6.33 9.91 19.36
C GLU A 229 -5.23 10.83 19.87
N VAL A 230 -4.73 10.59 21.09
CA VAL A 230 -3.59 11.34 21.63
C VAL A 230 -2.33 11.11 20.81
N LEU A 231 -1.99 9.86 20.48
CA LEU A 231 -0.75 9.53 19.75
C LEU A 231 -0.68 10.15 18.35
N LYS A 232 -1.83 10.35 17.68
CA LYS A 232 -1.90 11.05 16.39
C LYS A 232 -1.42 12.49 16.44
N GLU A 233 -1.53 13.15 17.59
CA GLU A 233 -1.04 14.53 17.72
C GLU A 233 0.49 14.61 17.72
N TYR A 234 1.15 13.49 17.99
CA TYR A 234 2.60 13.42 18.13
C TYR A 234 3.32 12.77 16.94
N GLY A 235 2.63 12.35 15.89
CA GLY A 235 3.24 11.75 14.71
C GLY A 235 2.31 11.74 13.49
N GLU A 236 2.82 11.28 12.36
CA GLU A 236 2.07 11.28 11.10
C GLU A 236 1.07 10.13 11.01
N SER A 237 1.46 8.95 11.50
CA SER A 237 0.60 7.77 11.49
C SER A 237 0.79 6.94 12.75
N VAL A 238 -0.29 6.28 13.19
CA VAL A 238 -0.28 5.32 14.29
C VAL A 238 -0.62 3.95 13.72
N LYS A 239 0.23 2.97 14.01
CA LYS A 239 0.10 1.59 13.51
C LYS A 239 0.10 0.62 14.68
N THR A 240 -0.45 -0.57 14.49
CA THR A 240 -0.28 -1.69 15.41
C THR A 240 0.13 -2.96 14.67
N ILE A 241 1.05 -3.73 15.27
CA ILE A 241 1.42 -5.05 14.79
C ILE A 241 0.59 -6.07 15.54
N VAL A 242 -0.14 -6.90 14.81
CA VAL A 242 -0.91 -8.02 15.37
C VAL A 242 -0.31 -9.34 14.90
N GLU A 243 -0.42 -10.36 15.75
CA GLU A 243 -0.04 -11.73 15.40
C GLU A 243 -1.31 -12.53 15.16
N LEU A 244 -1.46 -13.05 13.96
CA LEU A 244 -2.60 -13.86 13.56
C LEU A 244 -2.51 -15.27 14.16
N SER A 245 -3.61 -16.02 14.12
CA SER A 245 -3.67 -17.40 14.65
C SER A 245 -2.71 -18.38 13.98
N ASP A 246 -2.24 -18.07 12.76
CA ASP A 246 -1.23 -18.84 12.03
C ASP A 246 0.22 -18.41 12.36
N GLY A 247 0.41 -17.52 13.33
CA GLY A 247 1.71 -16.99 13.76
C GLY A 247 2.26 -15.86 12.89
N ARG A 248 1.58 -15.50 11.79
CA ARG A 248 2.04 -14.41 10.91
C ARG A 248 1.75 -13.05 11.53
N LYS A 249 2.65 -12.10 11.30
CA LYS A 249 2.49 -10.72 11.75
C LYS A 249 1.91 -9.86 10.64
N ARG A 250 0.99 -8.97 11.00
CA ARG A 250 0.40 -7.97 10.09
C ARG A 250 0.41 -6.61 10.78
N THR A 251 0.63 -5.55 10.01
CA THR A 251 0.65 -4.18 10.52
C THR A 251 -0.61 -3.47 10.07
N PHE A 252 -1.35 -2.89 11.00
CA PHE A 252 -2.59 -2.16 10.70
C PHE A 252 -2.42 -0.69 11.02
N HIS A 253 -2.83 0.18 10.09
CA HIS A 253 -3.03 1.59 10.39
C HIS A 253 -4.27 1.74 11.28
N ILE A 254 -4.10 2.35 12.44
CA ILE A 254 -5.16 2.56 13.44
C ILE A 254 -5.50 4.04 13.58
N GLY A 255 -6.71 4.31 14.08
CA GLY A 255 -7.23 5.67 14.16
C GLY A 255 -8.01 6.12 12.92
N THR A 256 -8.29 5.22 11.99
CA THR A 256 -9.37 5.38 11.00
C THR A 256 -10.55 4.51 11.42
N ASN A 257 -11.64 4.48 10.63
CA ASN A 257 -12.70 3.50 10.84
C ASN A 257 -12.20 2.10 10.44
N VAL A 258 -12.72 1.02 11.05
CA VAL A 258 -12.36 -0.40 10.76
C VAL A 258 -12.34 -0.68 9.26
N LYS A 259 -13.36 -0.22 8.52
CA LYS A 259 -13.48 -0.41 7.06
C LYS A 259 -12.43 0.33 6.23
N GLY A 260 -11.76 1.32 6.82
CA GLY A 260 -10.68 2.09 6.22
C GLY A 260 -9.30 1.71 6.76
N ALA A 261 -9.19 0.72 7.65
CA ALA A 261 -7.91 0.26 8.17
C ALA A 261 -7.13 -0.43 7.04
N VAL A 262 -5.95 0.12 6.72
CA VAL A 262 -5.05 -0.48 5.75
C VAL A 262 -4.20 -1.53 6.46
N CYS A 263 -4.27 -2.77 5.96
CA CYS A 263 -3.35 -3.83 6.35
C CYS A 263 -2.08 -3.70 5.49
N GLU A 264 -0.95 -3.51 6.15
CA GLU A 264 0.39 -3.59 5.56
C GLU A 264 1.01 -4.94 5.93
N ILE A 265 1.56 -5.61 4.92
CA ILE A 265 2.37 -6.81 5.08
C ILE A 265 3.83 -6.36 4.96
N ILE A 266 4.53 -6.32 6.08
CA ILE A 266 5.96 -5.98 6.09
C ILE A 266 6.72 -7.09 5.36
N PHE A 267 7.68 -6.70 4.54
CA PHE A 267 8.53 -7.66 3.84
C PHE A 267 9.32 -8.49 4.85
N ASP A 268 9.36 -9.80 4.62
CA ASP A 268 10.13 -10.73 5.43
C ASP A 268 11.42 -11.14 4.71
N GLU A 269 12.15 -12.11 5.29
CA GLU A 269 13.42 -12.61 4.77
C GLU A 269 13.29 -13.29 3.40
N CYS A 270 12.08 -13.57 2.91
CA CYS A 270 11.86 -14.14 1.58
C CYS A 270 11.98 -13.11 0.45
N VAL A 271 12.02 -11.81 0.77
CA VAL A 271 12.22 -10.74 -0.20
C VAL A 271 13.68 -10.29 -0.18
N ASN A 272 14.38 -10.53 -1.28
CA ASN A 272 15.77 -10.08 -1.43
C ASN A 272 15.79 -8.54 -1.56
N ILE A 273 16.67 -7.90 -0.78
CA ILE A 273 16.90 -6.45 -0.86
C ILE A 273 18.33 -6.22 -1.32
N ILE A 274 18.49 -5.58 -2.48
CA ILE A 274 19.77 -5.20 -3.08
C ILE A 274 19.84 -3.67 -3.07
N GLU A 275 20.88 -3.12 -2.45
CA GLU A 275 21.09 -1.65 -2.33
C GLU A 275 19.88 -0.90 -1.74
N GLY A 276 19.20 -1.52 -0.77
CA GLY A 276 18.02 -0.94 -0.13
C GLY A 276 16.75 -0.98 -0.97
N MET A 277 16.76 -1.64 -2.14
CA MET A 277 15.60 -1.84 -2.99
C MET A 277 15.26 -3.33 -3.13
N PRO A 278 13.97 -3.70 -3.10
CA PRO A 278 13.56 -5.09 -3.23
C PRO A 278 13.74 -5.60 -4.66
N GLU A 279 14.22 -6.83 -4.81
CA GLU A 279 14.38 -7.50 -6.09
C GLU A 279 13.03 -8.00 -6.60
N MET A 280 12.72 -7.68 -7.86
CA MET A 280 11.39 -7.90 -8.46
C MET A 280 10.95 -9.36 -8.49
N ASP A 281 11.86 -10.30 -8.78
CA ASP A 281 11.54 -11.72 -8.87
C ASP A 281 11.27 -12.33 -7.50
N SER A 282 12.01 -11.91 -6.47
CA SER A 282 11.76 -12.33 -5.08
C SER A 282 10.41 -11.79 -4.58
N LEU A 283 10.10 -10.52 -4.91
CA LEU A 283 8.80 -9.92 -4.62
C LEU A 283 7.67 -10.64 -5.32
N TYR A 284 7.81 -10.93 -6.62
CA TYR A 284 6.80 -11.63 -7.38
C TYR A 284 6.41 -12.96 -6.73
N LYS A 285 7.40 -13.79 -6.37
CA LYS A 285 7.16 -15.07 -5.70
C LYS A 285 6.46 -14.89 -4.35
N TRP A 286 6.91 -13.91 -3.57
CA TRP A 286 6.32 -13.62 -2.27
C TRP A 286 4.87 -13.11 -2.37
N VAL A 287 4.57 -12.26 -3.36
CA VAL A 287 3.20 -11.82 -3.65
C VAL A 287 2.36 -12.96 -4.22
N ASP A 288 2.97 -13.90 -4.94
CA ASP A 288 2.30 -15.12 -5.40
C ASP A 288 1.74 -15.91 -4.21
N ASP A 289 2.55 -16.18 -3.19
CA ASP A 289 2.09 -16.86 -1.97
C ASP A 289 0.95 -16.11 -1.26
N ILE A 290 1.01 -14.79 -1.23
CA ILE A 290 -0.03 -13.94 -0.63
C ILE A 290 -1.34 -14.03 -1.45
N ILE A 291 -1.27 -13.95 -2.78
CA ILE A 291 -2.45 -14.12 -3.65
C ILE A 291 -3.08 -15.49 -3.45
N ALA A 292 -2.29 -16.56 -3.34
CA ALA A 292 -2.79 -17.91 -3.08
C ALA A 292 -3.55 -17.97 -1.73
N GLU A 293 -3.03 -17.33 -0.68
CA GLU A 293 -3.72 -17.19 0.61
C GLU A 293 -5.08 -16.49 0.46
N TYR A 294 -5.13 -15.40 -0.31
CA TYR A 294 -6.37 -14.64 -0.51
C TYR A 294 -7.37 -15.34 -1.44
N LEU A 295 -6.93 -16.11 -2.43
CA LEU A 295 -7.79 -16.86 -3.35
C LEU A 295 -8.74 -17.80 -2.59
N VAL A 296 -8.19 -18.60 -1.68
CA VAL A 296 -8.94 -19.55 -0.84
C VAL A 296 -10.02 -18.84 0.00
N ARG A 297 -9.77 -17.59 0.37
CA ARG A 297 -10.63 -16.82 1.28
C ARG A 297 -11.67 -15.97 0.55
N LEU A 298 -11.32 -15.36 -0.58
CA LEU A 298 -12.18 -14.47 -1.35
C LEU A 298 -13.18 -15.23 -2.23
N TYR A 299 -12.78 -16.38 -2.77
CA TYR A 299 -13.60 -17.11 -3.75
C TYR A 299 -13.90 -18.55 -3.28
N PRO A 300 -14.56 -18.72 -2.12
CA PRO A 300 -14.83 -20.05 -1.59
C PRO A 300 -15.74 -20.83 -2.55
N GLY A 301 -15.26 -22.01 -2.98
CA GLY A 301 -16.03 -22.90 -3.86
C GLY A 301 -16.01 -22.54 -5.35
N VAL A 302 -15.22 -21.55 -5.76
CA VAL A 302 -14.95 -21.24 -7.18
C VAL A 302 -13.58 -21.82 -7.55
N ASP A 303 -13.52 -22.67 -8.59
CA ASP A 303 -12.24 -23.21 -9.11
C ASP A 303 -11.50 -22.12 -9.90
N ILE A 304 -10.91 -21.16 -9.19
CA ILE A 304 -10.01 -20.18 -9.80
C ILE A 304 -8.63 -20.81 -9.89
N ARG A 305 -8.32 -21.32 -11.08
CA ARG A 305 -7.00 -21.90 -11.35
C ARG A 305 -5.98 -20.79 -11.55
N ARG A 306 -4.98 -20.76 -10.67
CA ARG A 306 -3.72 -20.08 -10.93
C ARG A 306 -2.81 -21.05 -11.68
N ALA A 307 -2.44 -20.72 -12.91
CA ALA A 307 -1.59 -21.55 -13.77
C ALA A 307 -0.11 -21.53 -13.32
#